data_AF-A0A259S7I2-F1
#
_entry.id   AF-A0A259S7I2-F1
#
_cell.length_a   1.000
_cell.length_b   1.000
_cell.length_c   1.000
_cell.angle_alpha   90.00
_cell.angle_beta   90.00
_cell.angle_gamma   90.00
#
_symmetry.space_group_name_H-M   'P 1'
#
loop_
_entity.id
_entity.type
_entity.pdbx_description
1 polymer ?
#
loop_
_entity_poly.entity_id
_entity_poly.type
_entity_poly.pdbx_seq_one_letter_code
_entity_poly.pdbx_strand_id
1 'polypeptide(L)'
;MQLAIISVILTGIVSQPAWIGVALLVMFGIATGVAVRRTGGGAHMILVMATSIGAGAVVSIGTVFATGALQATPRYLLAIGAILIGNSMSIATLAGRRFTASVADRWEEVEGWLALGATPRRSTLDLARRAVREALIPSIDQTKTTGLVVLPGAFVGAIFGGLSPLEAGRFQIVVLAAIMAAGSLTAVLIATWLGPVRTKPLIAA
;
A
#
# COMPACT_ATOMS: atom_id res chain seq x y z
N MET A 1 -26.69 -8.70 -12.09
CA MET A 1 -26.99 -7.25 -12.03
C MET A 1 -25.78 -6.40 -11.64
N GLN A 2 -25.08 -6.65 -10.51
CA GLN A 2 -23.88 -5.86 -10.13
C GLN A 2 -22.75 -5.84 -11.17
N LEU A 3 -22.42 -6.98 -11.79
CA LEU A 3 -21.34 -7.04 -12.79
C LEU A 3 -21.68 -6.28 -14.09
N ALA A 4 -22.95 -6.26 -14.50
CA ALA A 4 -23.40 -5.50 -15.67
C ALA A 4 -23.33 -3.98 -15.40
N ILE A 5 -23.68 -3.54 -14.19
CA ILE A 5 -23.55 -2.15 -13.75
C ILE A 5 -22.07 -1.75 -13.72
N ILE A 6 -21.19 -2.59 -13.17
CA ILE A 6 -19.73 -2.37 -13.17
C ILE A 6 -19.17 -2.29 -14.60
N SER A 7 -19.61 -3.15 -15.52
CA SER A 7 -19.17 -3.10 -16.92
C SER A 7 -19.60 -1.80 -17.61
N VAL A 8 -20.85 -1.35 -17.47
CA VAL A 8 -21.31 -0.07 -18.07
C VAL A 8 -20.55 1.12 -17.48
N ILE A 9 -20.32 1.12 -16.17
CA ILE A 9 -19.52 2.14 -15.50
C ILE A 9 -18.08 2.14 -16.04
N LEU A 10 -17.45 0.97 -16.21
CA LEU A 10 -16.10 0.86 -16.76
C LEU A 10 -16.00 1.38 -18.20
N THR A 11 -16.98 1.08 -19.07
CA THR A 11 -16.99 1.58 -20.46
C THR A 11 -17.13 3.11 -20.49
N GLY A 12 -17.95 3.69 -19.61
CA GLY A 12 -18.10 5.15 -19.48
C GLY A 12 -16.85 5.83 -18.92
N ILE A 13 -16.22 5.23 -17.90
CA ILE A 13 -15.02 5.75 -17.24
C ILE A 13 -13.81 5.81 -18.18
N VAL A 14 -13.62 4.78 -19.01
CA VAL A 14 -12.46 4.73 -19.93
C VAL A 14 -12.59 5.75 -21.07
N SER A 15 -13.79 6.27 -21.33
CA SER A 15 -14.06 7.20 -22.43
C SER A 15 -13.68 8.66 -22.13
N GLN A 16 -13.55 9.06 -20.86
CA GLN A 16 -13.05 10.40 -20.49
C GLN A 16 -12.00 10.31 -19.38
N PRO A 17 -10.79 10.88 -19.56
CA PRO A 17 -9.71 10.84 -18.57
C PRO A 17 -10.12 11.33 -17.17
N ALA A 18 -11.07 12.28 -17.08
CA ALA A 18 -11.56 12.82 -15.82
C ALA A 18 -12.20 11.75 -14.91
N TRP A 19 -12.92 10.78 -15.49
CA TRP A 19 -13.58 9.73 -14.71
C TRP A 19 -12.60 8.75 -14.06
N ILE A 20 -11.42 8.55 -14.64
CA ILE A 20 -10.36 7.73 -14.05
C ILE A 20 -9.81 8.39 -12.80
N GLY A 21 -9.61 9.72 -12.84
CA GLY A 21 -9.23 10.49 -11.66
C GLY A 21 -10.25 10.34 -10.54
N VAL A 22 -11.54 10.48 -10.85
CA VAL A 22 -12.63 10.27 -9.88
C VAL A 22 -12.62 8.85 -9.32
N ALA A 23 -12.48 7.83 -10.17
CA ALA A 23 -12.43 6.43 -9.74
C ALA A 23 -11.26 6.18 -8.77
N LEU A 24 -10.06 6.66 -9.11
CA LEU A 24 -8.88 6.51 -8.27
C LEU A 24 -9.02 7.26 -6.94
N LEU A 25 -9.64 8.46 -6.94
CA LEU A 25 -9.92 9.20 -5.72
C LEU A 25 -10.90 8.47 -4.81
N VAL A 26 -11.97 7.89 -5.36
CA VAL A 26 -12.93 7.08 -4.60
C VAL A 26 -12.24 5.85 -4.03
N MET A 27 -11.46 5.13 -4.83
CA MET A 27 -10.68 3.97 -4.37
C MET A 27 -9.71 4.34 -3.26
N PHE A 28 -9.00 5.46 -3.39
CA PHE A 28 -8.09 5.98 -2.38
C PHE A 28 -8.81 6.35 -1.07
N GLY A 29 -9.97 7.01 -1.16
CA GLY A 29 -10.80 7.33 0.00
C GLY A 29 -11.28 6.09 0.74
N ILE A 30 -11.80 5.10 0.01
CA ILE A 30 -12.22 3.80 0.57
C ILE A 30 -11.03 3.09 1.20
N ALA A 31 -9.90 3.00 0.49
CA ALA A 31 -8.70 2.35 0.98
C ALA A 31 -8.17 2.97 2.28
N THR A 32 -8.11 4.30 2.33
CA THR A 32 -7.73 5.05 3.54
C THR A 32 -8.72 4.76 4.68
N GLY A 33 -10.03 4.84 4.42
CA GLY A 33 -11.06 4.56 5.42
C GLY A 33 -10.97 3.15 6.01
N VAL A 34 -10.70 2.15 5.16
CA VAL A 34 -10.49 0.76 5.58
C VAL A 34 -9.21 0.63 6.43
N ALA A 35 -8.10 1.24 6.00
CA ALA A 35 -6.84 1.19 6.73
C ALA A 35 -6.95 1.83 8.12
N VAL A 36 -7.62 2.99 8.22
CA VAL A 36 -7.87 3.70 9.48
C VAL A 36 -8.69 2.85 10.44
N ARG A 37 -9.79 2.26 9.96
CA ARG A 37 -10.66 1.39 10.80
C ARG A 37 -9.90 0.18 11.33
N ARG A 38 -8.98 -0.38 10.55
CA ARG A 38 -8.19 -1.57 10.93
C ARG A 38 -7.01 -1.26 11.85
N THR A 39 -6.72 0.01 12.14
CA THR A 39 -5.54 0.44 12.91
C THR A 39 -5.89 1.25 14.17
N GLY A 40 -7.13 1.17 14.64
CA GLY A 40 -7.59 1.83 15.87
C GLY A 40 -8.34 3.14 15.66
N GLY A 41 -8.44 3.62 14.42
CA GLY A 41 -9.25 4.80 14.09
C GLY A 41 -8.63 6.15 14.50
N GLY A 42 -9.44 7.20 14.47
CA GLY A 42 -9.05 8.55 14.88
C GLY A 42 -8.64 9.48 13.73
N ALA A 43 -8.84 10.79 13.91
CA ALA A 43 -8.55 11.81 12.90
C ALA A 43 -7.06 11.86 12.53
N HIS A 44 -6.17 11.65 13.50
CA HIS A 44 -4.73 11.56 13.25
C HIS A 44 -4.38 10.37 12.34
N MET A 45 -5.02 9.21 12.51
CA MET A 45 -4.78 8.05 11.66
C MET A 45 -5.25 8.26 10.22
N ILE A 46 -6.28 9.09 9.99
CA ILE A 46 -6.68 9.47 8.63
C ILE A 46 -5.51 10.14 7.91
N LEU A 47 -4.88 11.13 8.56
CA LEU A 47 -3.72 11.83 7.98
C LEU A 47 -2.54 10.89 7.76
N VAL A 48 -2.20 10.05 8.75
CA VAL A 48 -1.08 9.11 8.65
C VAL A 48 -1.30 8.09 7.52
N MET A 49 -2.50 7.52 7.42
CA MET A 49 -2.83 6.54 6.38
C MET A 49 -2.91 7.18 5.00
N ALA A 50 -3.61 8.32 4.87
CA ALA A 50 -3.76 9.02 3.61
C ALA A 50 -2.40 9.45 3.04
N THR A 51 -1.57 10.09 3.86
CA THR A 51 -0.24 10.55 3.40
C THR A 51 0.68 9.39 3.06
N SER A 52 0.68 8.30 3.83
CA SER A 52 1.55 7.15 3.57
C SER A 52 1.13 6.37 2.32
N ILE A 53 -0.16 6.03 2.19
CA ILE A 53 -0.71 5.33 1.01
C ILE A 53 -0.59 6.22 -0.23
N GLY A 54 -0.93 7.50 -0.09
CA GLY A 54 -0.91 8.48 -1.18
C GLY A 54 0.50 8.70 -1.70
N ALA A 55 1.48 8.93 -0.84
CA ALA A 55 2.87 9.09 -1.24
C ALA A 55 3.42 7.81 -1.88
N GLY A 56 3.16 6.63 -1.30
CA GLY A 56 3.54 5.33 -1.87
C GLY A 56 3.03 5.14 -3.29
N ALA A 57 1.73 5.38 -3.49
CA ALA A 57 1.09 5.25 -4.80
C ALA A 57 1.60 6.32 -5.78
N VAL A 58 1.56 7.60 -5.42
CA VAL A 58 1.92 8.72 -6.32
C VAL A 58 3.38 8.62 -6.77
N VAL A 59 4.32 8.36 -5.86
CA VAL A 59 5.75 8.25 -6.20
C VAL A 59 5.98 7.07 -7.14
N SER A 60 5.37 5.92 -6.88
CA SER A 60 5.56 4.72 -7.71
C SER A 60 4.91 4.87 -9.08
N ILE A 61 3.67 5.38 -9.14
CA ILE A 61 2.97 5.68 -10.39
C ILE A 61 3.77 6.69 -11.21
N GLY A 62 4.22 7.78 -10.57
CA GLY A 62 5.04 8.81 -11.20
C GLY A 62 6.33 8.22 -11.75
N THR A 63 7.01 7.35 -11.01
CA THR A 63 8.25 6.70 -11.47
C THR A 63 8.01 5.79 -12.67
N VAL A 64 6.94 4.99 -12.67
CA VAL A 64 6.61 4.09 -13.79
C VAL A 64 6.34 4.86 -15.08
N PHE A 65 5.60 5.96 -15.00
CA PHE A 65 5.30 6.77 -16.21
C PHE A 65 6.46 7.67 -16.61
N ALA A 66 7.20 8.25 -15.66
CA ALA A 66 8.37 9.09 -15.96
C ALA A 66 9.51 8.30 -16.62
N THR A 67 9.68 7.03 -16.28
CA THR A 67 10.67 6.13 -16.90
C THR A 67 10.23 5.58 -18.25
N GLY A 68 8.97 5.77 -18.63
CA GLY A 68 8.39 5.16 -19.84
C GLY A 68 8.23 3.64 -19.75
N ALA A 69 8.30 3.06 -18.55
CA ALA A 69 8.14 1.62 -18.34
C ALA A 69 6.74 1.13 -18.78
N LEU A 70 5.73 2.01 -18.68
CA LEU A 70 4.42 1.83 -19.31
C LEU A 70 4.05 3.08 -20.11
N GLN A 71 3.31 2.87 -21.20
CA GLN A 71 2.71 3.98 -21.94
C GLN A 71 1.72 4.72 -21.04
N ALA A 72 1.74 6.05 -21.06
CA ALA A 72 0.84 6.89 -20.28
C ALA A 72 -0.58 6.90 -20.86
N THR A 73 -1.25 5.75 -20.81
CA THR A 73 -2.63 5.59 -21.26
C THR A 73 -3.58 5.58 -20.06
N PRO A 74 -4.83 6.06 -20.25
CA PRO A 74 -5.83 6.04 -19.18
C PRO A 74 -6.09 4.63 -18.61
N ARG A 75 -6.02 3.60 -19.46
CA ARG A 75 -6.16 2.18 -19.07
C ARG A 75 -5.05 1.73 -18.12
N TYR A 76 -3.79 2.04 -18.43
CA TYR A 76 -2.69 1.67 -17.56
C TYR A 76 -2.70 2.45 -16.25
N LEU A 77 -3.06 3.73 -16.29
CA LEU A 77 -3.20 4.55 -15.10
C LEU A 77 -4.26 4.00 -14.14
N LEU A 78 -5.44 3.64 -14.66
CA LEU A 78 -6.50 3.03 -13.86
C LEU A 78 -6.05 1.70 -13.25
N ALA A 79 -5.47 0.81 -14.06
CA ALA A 79 -5.04 -0.51 -13.61
C ALA A 79 -3.93 -0.43 -12.54
N ILE A 80 -2.86 0.32 -12.81
CA ILE A 80 -1.74 0.42 -11.88
C ILE A 80 -2.12 1.20 -10.62
N GLY A 81 -2.93 2.25 -10.76
CA GLY A 81 -3.44 3.02 -9.63
C GLY A 81 -4.28 2.17 -8.68
N ALA A 82 -5.23 1.40 -9.22
CA ALA A 82 -6.04 0.47 -8.44
C ALA A 82 -5.19 -0.55 -7.66
N ILE A 83 -4.23 -1.18 -8.36
CA ILE A 83 -3.35 -2.20 -7.77
C ILE A 83 -2.47 -1.59 -6.66
N LEU A 84 -1.86 -0.43 -6.91
CA LEU A 84 -0.94 0.20 -5.97
C LEU A 84 -1.67 0.75 -4.74
N ILE A 85 -2.84 1.35 -4.90
CA ILE A 85 -3.66 1.83 -3.77
C ILE A 85 -4.04 0.66 -2.87
N GLY A 86 -4.53 -0.45 -3.44
CA GLY A 86 -4.94 -1.63 -2.67
C GLY A 86 -3.80 -2.33 -1.94
N ASN A 87 -2.64 -2.48 -2.60
CA ASN A 87 -1.45 -3.06 -1.96
C ASN A 87 -0.89 -2.14 -0.87
N SER A 88 -0.80 -0.83 -1.14
CA SER A 88 -0.33 0.15 -0.16
C SER A 88 -1.25 0.21 1.07
N MET A 89 -2.57 0.12 0.90
CA MET A 89 -3.53 -0.01 2.00
C MET A 89 -3.23 -1.23 2.89
N SER A 90 -2.99 -2.38 2.26
CA SER A 90 -2.75 -3.64 2.98
C SER A 90 -1.45 -3.59 3.76
N ILE A 91 -0.39 -3.06 3.14
CA ILE A 91 0.92 -2.87 3.76
C ILE A 91 0.86 -1.84 4.88
N ALA A 92 0.19 -0.69 4.66
CA ALA A 92 0.02 0.34 5.69
C ALA A 92 -0.70 -0.21 6.93
N THR A 93 -1.77 -0.98 6.70
CA THR A 93 -2.53 -1.62 7.77
C THR A 93 -1.65 -2.60 8.55
N LEU A 94 -0.91 -3.46 7.85
CA LEU A 94 -0.06 -4.46 8.49
C LEU A 94 1.09 -3.80 9.28
N ALA A 95 1.78 -2.82 8.68
CA ALA A 95 2.86 -2.08 9.34
C ALA A 95 2.34 -1.35 10.59
N GLY A 96 1.22 -0.63 10.50
CA GLY A 96 0.64 0.11 11.61
C GLY A 96 0.20 -0.79 12.76
N ARG A 97 -0.47 -1.91 12.46
CA ARG A 97 -0.88 -2.89 13.48
C ARG A 97 0.31 -3.56 14.15
N ARG A 98 1.30 -4.01 13.36
CA ARG A 98 2.49 -4.67 13.89
C ARG A 98 3.33 -3.73 14.75
N PHE A 99 3.50 -2.48 14.31
CA PHE A 99 4.20 -1.48 15.10
C PHE A 99 3.50 -1.22 16.43
N THR A 100 2.19 -0.95 16.40
CA THR A 100 1.41 -0.63 17.60
C THR A 100 1.41 -1.78 18.60
N ALA A 101 1.19 -3.02 18.11
CA ALA A 101 1.27 -4.21 18.96
C ALA A 101 2.67 -4.38 19.55
N SER A 102 3.72 -4.27 18.73
CA SER A 102 5.11 -4.41 19.21
C SER A 102 5.49 -3.39 20.27
N VAL A 103 5.03 -2.15 20.15
CA VAL A 103 5.25 -1.09 21.16
C VAL A 103 4.51 -1.39 22.44
N ALA A 104 3.27 -1.88 22.37
CA ALA A 104 2.50 -2.22 23.55
C ALA A 104 3.07 -3.44 24.28
N ASP A 105 3.52 -4.46 23.54
CA ASP A 105 4.11 -5.68 24.08
C ASP A 105 5.49 -5.42 24.72
N ARG A 106 6.30 -4.54 24.11
CA ARG A 106 7.65 -4.17 24.59
C ARG A 106 7.67 -2.80 25.27
N TRP A 107 6.58 -2.40 25.92
CA TRP A 107 6.47 -1.07 26.51
C TRP A 107 7.55 -0.78 27.56
N GLU A 108 7.89 -1.75 28.40
CA GLU A 108 8.91 -1.60 29.45
C GLU A 108 10.29 -1.25 28.86
N GLU A 109 10.63 -1.78 27.69
CA GLU A 109 11.86 -1.44 27.00
C GLU A 109 11.82 -0.03 26.41
N VAL A 110 10.69 0.35 25.81
CA VAL A 110 10.49 1.71 25.29
C VAL A 110 10.60 2.74 26.42
N GLU A 111 9.97 2.46 27.57
CA GLU A 111 10.03 3.28 28.77
C GLU A 111 11.44 3.35 29.35
N GLY A 112 12.16 2.22 29.39
CA GLY A 112 13.57 2.20 29.79
C GLY A 112 14.45 3.11 28.93
N TRP A 113 14.29 3.08 27.60
CA TRP A 113 14.99 3.99 26.69
C TRP A 113 14.65 5.46 26.96
N LEU A 114 13.37 5.77 27.20
CA LEU A 114 12.92 7.12 27.53
C LEU A 114 13.50 7.61 28.87
N ALA A 115 13.56 6.74 29.88
CA ALA A 115 14.16 7.04 31.19
C ALA A 115 15.67 7.34 31.08
N LEU A 116 16.36 6.72 30.14
CA LEU A 116 17.75 7.02 29.79
C LEU A 116 17.92 8.27 28.91
N GLY A 117 16.84 8.99 28.61
CA GLY A 117 16.86 10.23 27.83
C GLY A 117 16.86 10.03 26.31
N ALA A 118 16.52 8.84 25.80
CA ALA A 118 16.34 8.64 24.37
C ALA A 118 15.15 9.44 23.83
N THR A 119 15.23 9.90 22.57
CA THR A 119 14.07 10.54 21.93
C THR A 119 12.99 9.49 21.65
N PRO A 120 11.69 9.87 21.60
CA PRO A 120 10.58 8.93 21.31
C PRO A 120 10.75 8.11 20.04
N ARG A 121 11.44 8.67 19.02
CA ARG A 121 11.72 7.96 17.78
C ARG A 121 12.85 6.96 17.92
N ARG A 122 13.82 7.22 18.80
CA ARG A 122 14.93 6.29 19.08
C ARG A 122 14.46 5.12 19.94
N SER A 123 13.59 5.35 20.92
CA SER A 123 13.07 4.29 21.80
C SER A 123 12.24 3.23 21.07
N THR A 124 11.68 3.55 19.90
CA THR A 124 10.85 2.61 19.11
C THR A 124 11.49 2.17 17.79
N LEU A 125 12.72 2.58 17.49
CA LEU A 125 13.33 2.42 16.16
C LEU A 125 13.46 0.95 15.74
N ASP A 126 13.87 0.07 16.66
CA ASP A 126 13.97 -1.37 16.39
C ASP A 126 12.58 -1.98 16.09
N LEU A 127 11.57 -1.61 16.89
CA LEU A 127 10.18 -2.04 16.72
C LEU A 127 9.61 -1.59 15.37
N ALA A 128 9.88 -0.34 14.99
CA ALA A 128 9.53 0.22 13.69
C ALA A 128 10.15 -0.58 12.54
N ARG A 129 11.45 -0.90 12.61
CA ARG A 129 12.14 -1.68 11.57
C ARG A 129 11.56 -3.08 11.42
N ARG A 130 11.27 -3.76 12.53
CA ARG A 130 10.65 -5.10 12.51
C ARG A 130 9.25 -5.05 11.88
N ALA A 131 8.43 -4.08 12.28
CA ALA A 131 7.10 -3.90 11.72
C ALA A 131 7.11 -3.65 10.20
N VAL A 132 8.04 -2.81 9.72
CA VAL A 132 8.24 -2.59 8.27
C VAL A 132 8.64 -3.88 7.56
N ARG A 133 9.63 -4.61 8.11
CA ARG A 133 10.08 -5.87 7.53
C ARG A 133 8.93 -6.87 7.41
N GLU A 134 8.19 -7.08 8.49
CA GLU A 134 7.05 -8.01 8.52
C GLU A 134 5.94 -7.60 7.56
N ALA A 135 5.67 -6.31 7.43
CA ALA A 135 4.63 -5.80 6.53
C ALA A 135 4.94 -6.06 5.04
N LEU A 136 6.22 -6.18 4.68
CA LEU A 136 6.67 -6.40 3.30
C LEU A 136 6.83 -7.88 2.94
N ILE A 137 6.85 -8.80 3.92
CA ILE A 137 7.03 -10.24 3.66
C ILE A 137 6.02 -10.77 2.62
N PRO A 138 4.70 -10.53 2.72
CA PRO A 138 3.74 -11.09 1.77
C PRO A 138 4.00 -10.65 0.33
N SER A 139 4.40 -9.39 0.15
CA SER A 139 4.65 -8.83 -1.18
C SER A 139 5.99 -9.30 -1.75
N ILE A 140 7.01 -9.51 -0.90
CA ILE A 140 8.28 -10.15 -1.29
C ILE A 140 8.03 -11.60 -1.72
N ASP A 141 7.25 -12.35 -0.96
CA ASP A 141 6.95 -13.76 -1.25
C ASP A 141 6.10 -13.88 -2.53
N GLN A 142 5.11 -13.00 -2.72
CA GLN A 142 4.38 -12.91 -3.98
C GLN A 142 5.32 -12.65 -5.16
N THR A 143 6.26 -11.73 -5.02
CA THR A 143 7.20 -11.39 -6.10
C THR A 143 8.11 -12.59 -6.44
N LYS A 144 8.60 -13.32 -5.44
CA LYS A 144 9.45 -14.51 -5.62
C LYS A 144 8.74 -15.70 -6.25
N THR A 145 7.46 -15.87 -5.94
CA THR A 145 6.67 -17.05 -6.34
C THR A 145 5.86 -16.82 -7.62
N THR A 146 5.74 -15.56 -8.07
CA THR A 146 5.04 -15.22 -9.31
C THR A 146 5.71 -15.88 -10.51
N GLY A 147 4.92 -16.62 -11.31
CA GLY A 147 5.40 -17.34 -12.49
C GLY A 147 5.97 -18.73 -12.21
N LEU A 148 6.20 -19.08 -10.94
CA LEU A 148 6.63 -20.42 -10.53
C LEU A 148 5.50 -21.21 -9.86
N VAL A 149 4.83 -20.58 -8.88
CA VAL A 149 3.78 -21.21 -8.07
C VAL A 149 2.44 -20.48 -8.23
N VAL A 150 2.49 -19.16 -8.39
CA VAL A 150 1.29 -18.32 -8.47
C VAL A 150 1.29 -17.54 -9.78
N LEU A 151 0.15 -17.54 -10.47
CA LEU A 151 -0.11 -16.62 -11.58
C LEU A 151 -1.06 -15.51 -11.11
N PRO A 152 -0.62 -14.25 -11.05
CA PRO A 152 -1.46 -13.14 -10.64
C PRO A 152 -2.71 -13.02 -11.53
N GLY A 153 -3.86 -12.71 -10.92
CA GLY A 153 -5.12 -12.58 -11.65
C GLY A 153 -5.08 -11.52 -12.75
N ALA A 154 -4.30 -10.43 -12.57
CA ALA A 154 -4.11 -9.41 -13.60
C ALA A 154 -3.34 -9.93 -14.82
N PHE A 155 -2.35 -10.80 -14.61
CA PHE A 155 -1.60 -11.46 -15.68
C PHE A 155 -2.49 -12.44 -16.45
N VAL A 156 -3.20 -13.32 -15.73
CA VAL A 156 -4.13 -14.29 -16.34
C VAL A 156 -5.26 -13.58 -17.09
N GLY A 157 -5.81 -12.52 -16.50
CA GLY A 157 -6.84 -11.68 -17.13
C GLY A 157 -6.34 -10.94 -18.37
N ALA A 158 -5.07 -10.51 -18.39
CA ALA A 158 -4.46 -9.92 -19.58
C ALA A 158 -4.36 -10.92 -20.74
N ILE A 159 -3.92 -12.16 -20.45
CA ILE A 159 -3.83 -13.22 -21.46
C ILE A 159 -5.22 -13.57 -22.01
N PHE A 160 -6.22 -13.79 -21.15
CA PHE A 160 -7.58 -14.04 -21.61
C PHE A 160 -8.21 -12.82 -22.30
N GLY A 161 -7.73 -11.62 -22.01
CA GLY A 161 -8.07 -10.39 -22.72
C GLY A 161 -7.38 -10.22 -24.08
N GLY A 162 -6.64 -11.23 -24.54
CA GLY A 162 -6.01 -11.27 -25.87
C GLY A 162 -4.59 -10.73 -25.93
N LEU A 163 -3.97 -10.35 -24.80
CA LEU A 163 -2.56 -9.95 -24.79
C LEU A 163 -1.65 -11.18 -24.88
N SER A 164 -0.53 -11.04 -25.58
CA SER A 164 0.46 -12.11 -25.63
C SER A 164 1.06 -12.39 -24.24
N PRO A 165 1.45 -13.64 -23.91
CA PRO A 165 2.09 -13.96 -22.63
C PRO A 165 3.33 -13.10 -22.34
N LEU A 166 4.08 -12.73 -23.38
CA LEU A 166 5.26 -11.88 -23.25
C LEU A 166 4.90 -10.45 -22.83
N GLU A 167 3.88 -9.85 -23.43
CA GLU A 167 3.41 -8.51 -23.05
C GLU A 167 2.78 -8.49 -21.66
N ALA A 168 1.95 -9.50 -21.35
CA ALA A 168 1.39 -9.67 -20.02
C ALA A 168 2.51 -9.83 -18.97
N GLY A 169 3.57 -10.56 -19.30
CA GLY A 169 4.73 -10.76 -18.42
C GLY A 169 5.50 -9.47 -18.15
N ARG A 170 5.75 -8.66 -19.20
CA ARG A 170 6.38 -7.34 -19.07
C ARG A 170 5.58 -6.42 -18.16
N PHE A 171 4.27 -6.34 -18.38
CA PHE A 171 3.37 -5.56 -17.53
C PHE A 171 3.43 -6.03 -16.07
N GLN A 172 3.38 -7.34 -15.85
CA GLN A 172 3.39 -7.91 -14.50
C GLN A 172 4.69 -7.65 -13.75
N ILE A 173 5.85 -7.69 -14.42
CA ILE A 173 7.14 -7.36 -13.81
C ILE A 173 7.15 -5.90 -13.33
N VAL A 174 6.68 -4.96 -14.17
CA VAL A 174 6.57 -3.55 -13.80
C VAL A 174 5.62 -3.36 -12.62
N VAL A 175 4.48 -4.06 -12.62
CA VAL A 175 3.51 -4.01 -11.51
C VAL A 175 4.12 -4.52 -10.20
N LEU A 176 4.82 -5.65 -10.21
CA LEU A 176 5.46 -6.19 -8.99
C LEU A 176 6.53 -5.23 -8.45
N ALA A 177 7.36 -4.68 -9.33
CA ALA A 177 8.36 -3.69 -8.95
C ALA A 177 7.70 -2.42 -8.36
N ALA A 178 6.60 -1.96 -8.97
CA ALA A 178 5.85 -0.80 -8.47
C ALA A 178 5.19 -1.09 -7.12
N ILE A 179 4.65 -2.29 -6.89
CA ILE A 179 4.11 -2.71 -5.58
C ILE A 179 5.22 -2.71 -4.54
N MET A 180 6.42 -3.18 -4.86
CA MET A 180 7.57 -3.17 -3.93
C MET A 180 7.98 -1.75 -3.57
N ALA A 181 8.08 -0.86 -4.56
CA ALA A 181 8.42 0.53 -4.34
C ALA A 181 7.36 1.25 -3.48
N ALA A 182 6.09 1.15 -3.87
CA ALA A 182 4.98 1.79 -3.17
C ALA A 182 4.83 1.26 -1.75
N GLY A 183 4.91 -0.07 -1.60
CA GLY A 183 4.82 -0.76 -0.34
C GLY A 183 5.93 -0.37 0.62
N SER A 184 7.18 -0.35 0.15
CA SER A 184 8.34 0.01 0.97
C SER A 184 8.24 1.46 1.45
N LEU A 185 7.90 2.39 0.56
CA LEU A 185 7.71 3.80 0.92
C LEU A 185 6.55 3.96 1.91
N THR A 186 5.42 3.31 1.65
CA THR A 186 4.25 3.34 2.54
C THR A 186 4.59 2.82 3.94
N ALA A 187 5.24 1.66 4.04
CA ALA A 187 5.59 1.05 5.32
C ALA A 187 6.55 1.93 6.13
N VAL A 188 7.57 2.49 5.49
CA VAL A 188 8.51 3.42 6.13
C VAL A 188 7.78 4.68 6.60
N LEU A 189 6.91 5.27 5.78
CA LEU A 189 6.15 6.46 6.17
C LEU A 189 5.27 6.19 7.39
N ILE A 190 4.54 5.07 7.41
CA ILE A 190 3.75 4.64 8.58
C ILE A 190 4.64 4.55 9.82
N ALA A 191 5.77 3.85 9.72
CA ALA A 191 6.70 3.70 10.82
C ALA A 191 7.29 5.05 11.30
N THR A 192 7.53 6.00 10.39
CA THR A 192 8.01 7.33 10.76
C THR A 192 6.94 8.20 11.43
N TRP A 193 5.69 8.10 10.99
CA TRP A 193 4.58 8.84 11.58
C TRP A 193 4.20 8.31 12.96
N LEU A 194 4.17 6.99 13.13
CA LEU A 194 3.80 6.35 14.39
C LEU A 194 4.98 6.24 15.38
N GLY A 195 6.22 6.28 14.88
CA GLY A 195 7.45 6.10 15.66
C GLY A 195 7.55 6.93 16.95
N PRO A 196 7.21 8.23 16.96
CA PRO A 196 7.34 9.09 18.14
C PRO A 196 6.33 8.80 19.27
N VAL A 197 6.39 7.62 19.88
CA VAL A 197 5.49 7.22 20.96
C VAL A 197 5.97 7.77 22.31
N ARG A 198 5.11 8.50 23.01
CA ARG A 198 5.40 9.07 24.34
C ARG A 198 4.66 8.38 25.48
N THR A 199 3.55 7.72 25.18
CA THR A 199 2.67 7.08 26.15
C THR A 199 2.26 5.71 25.65
N LYS A 200 2.01 4.78 26.57
CA LYS A 200 1.63 3.42 26.22
C LYS A 200 0.39 3.44 25.31
N PRO A 201 0.41 2.77 24.14
CA PRO A 201 -0.77 2.68 23.30
C PRO A 201 -1.90 1.96 24.06
N LEU A 202 -3.09 2.56 24.07
CA LEU A 202 -4.30 1.87 24.52
C LEU A 202 -4.72 0.91 23.41
N ILE A 203 -4.44 -0.38 23.57
CA ILE A 203 -5.02 -1.39 22.68
C ILE A 203 -6.49 -1.49 23.05
N ALA A 204 -7.38 -1.13 22.11
CA ALA A 204 -8.79 -1.48 22.24
C ALA A 204 -8.90 -3.01 22.26
N ALA A 205 -9.34 -3.56 23.39
CA ALA A 205 -9.58 -4.99 23.58
C ALA A 205 -10.65 -5.52 22.61
#